data_AF-X1CPL3-F1
#
_entry.id   AF-X1CPL3-F1
#
_cell.length_a   1.000
_cell.length_b   1.000
_cell.length_c   1.000
_cell.angle_alpha   90.00
_cell.angle_beta   90.00
_cell.angle_gamma   90.00
#
_symmetry.space_group_name_H-M   'P 1'
#
loop_
_entity.id
_entity.type
_entity.pdbx_description
1 polymer ?
#
loop_
_entity_poly.entity_id
_entity_poly.type
_entity_poly.pdbx_seq_one_letter_code
_entity_poly.pdbx_strand_id
1 'polypeptide(L)'
;YMGEWEVNFHNVSGDTLDKTKFHTTDISIINFFPPNDESCVAAMNFKAYGEFNGEPGYYIWFRAGDADSPKGLDTVRIELWQIGGGKVYDTSDKYGGDFKSESTCVGTARTGLDNGNIKIDFCP
;
A
#
# COMPACT_ATOMS: atom_id res chain seq x y z
N TYR A 1 -18.36 9.62 -3.46
CA TYR A 1 -17.14 9.57 -4.28
C TYR A 1 -16.57 8.17 -4.18
N MET A 2 -16.12 7.55 -5.27
CA MET A 2 -15.35 6.30 -5.16
C MET A 2 -14.04 6.65 -4.44
N GLY A 3 -13.73 5.96 -3.34
CA GLY A 3 -12.40 6.04 -2.75
C GLY A 3 -12.17 7.10 -1.68
N GLU A 4 -13.20 7.69 -1.06
CA GLU A 4 -13.00 8.49 0.15
C GLU A 4 -12.81 7.56 1.37
N TRP A 5 -11.62 7.60 1.95
CA TRP A 5 -11.24 6.82 3.13
C TRP A 5 -10.02 7.44 3.81
N GLU A 6 -9.76 7.04 5.05
CA GLU A 6 -8.65 7.54 5.86
C GLU A 6 -7.69 6.41 6.25
N VAL A 7 -6.37 6.65 6.10
CA VAL A 7 -5.34 5.82 6.74
C VAL A 7 -4.82 6.57 7.95
N ASN A 8 -4.94 5.91 9.10
CA ASN A 8 -4.41 6.38 10.36
C ASN A 8 -3.07 5.69 10.62
N PHE A 9 -2.00 6.47 10.74
CA PHE A 9 -0.67 5.96 11.03
C PHE A 9 -0.52 5.88 12.56
N HIS A 10 -0.57 4.66 13.10
CA HIS A 10 -0.41 4.39 14.52
C HIS A 10 0.73 3.42 14.75
N ASN A 11 1.57 3.68 15.76
CA ASN A 11 2.64 2.77 16.17
C ASN A 11 3.58 2.36 15.02
N VAL A 12 3.81 3.29 14.09
CA VAL A 12 4.87 3.22 13.09
C VAL A 12 6.20 3.54 13.78
N SER A 13 7.27 2.84 13.42
CA SER A 13 8.60 2.91 14.07
C SER A 13 9.25 4.29 14.05
N GLY A 14 8.71 5.22 13.25
CA GLY A 14 9.00 6.64 13.34
C GLY A 14 7.98 7.38 14.21
N ASP A 15 8.41 7.83 15.39
CA ASP A 15 7.61 8.68 16.31
C ASP A 15 7.03 9.93 15.62
N THR A 16 7.68 10.39 14.54
CA THR A 16 7.27 11.58 13.76
C THR A 16 5.98 11.39 12.95
N LEU A 17 5.58 10.14 12.68
CA LEU A 17 4.38 9.83 11.91
C LEU A 17 3.27 9.24 12.78
N ASP A 18 3.55 8.94 14.06
CA ASP A 18 2.53 8.42 14.98
C ASP A 18 1.37 9.41 15.15
N LYS A 19 0.14 8.90 15.06
CA LYS A 19 -1.14 9.62 15.12
C LYS A 19 -1.37 10.59 13.96
N THR A 20 -0.55 10.56 12.93
CA THR A 20 -0.84 11.29 11.68
C THR A 20 -1.88 10.52 10.87
N LYS A 21 -2.50 11.22 9.91
CA LYS A 21 -3.56 10.65 9.07
C LYS A 21 -3.47 11.13 7.64
N PHE A 22 -3.82 10.26 6.71
CA PHE A 22 -4.00 10.59 5.31
C PHE A 22 -5.47 10.41 4.94
N HIS A 23 -6.09 11.49 4.45
CA HIS A 23 -7.47 11.49 3.99
C HIS A 23 -7.51 11.51 2.46
N THR A 24 -8.09 10.49 1.84
CA THR A 24 -8.16 10.36 0.39
C THR A 24 -9.25 11.26 -0.18
N THR A 25 -8.90 12.03 -1.21
CA THR A 25 -9.84 12.90 -1.94
C THR A 25 -10.11 12.40 -3.35
N ASP A 26 -9.18 11.66 -3.96
CA ASP A 26 -9.34 11.12 -5.31
C ASP A 26 -8.54 9.83 -5.51
N ILE A 27 -9.09 8.88 -6.28
CA ILE A 27 -8.37 7.71 -6.79
C ILE A 27 -8.34 7.78 -8.31
N SER A 28 -7.16 8.11 -8.83
CA SER A 28 -6.98 8.32 -10.28
C SER A 28 -7.03 7.03 -11.10
N ILE A 29 -6.33 5.98 -10.64
CA ILE A 29 -6.16 4.72 -11.38
C ILE A 29 -6.05 3.57 -10.38
N ILE A 30 -6.77 2.49 -10.67
CA ILE A 30 -6.61 1.18 -10.04
C ILE A 30 -6.19 0.20 -11.12
N ASN A 31 -5.06 -0.49 -10.90
CA ASN A 31 -4.54 -1.52 -11.78
C ASN A 31 -4.67 -2.88 -11.11
N PHE A 32 -5.07 -3.87 -11.90
CA PHE A 32 -5.10 -5.28 -11.49
C PHE A 32 -4.14 -6.07 -12.38
N PHE A 33 -3.39 -6.97 -11.76
CA PHE A 33 -2.38 -7.80 -12.41
C PHE A 33 -2.70 -9.27 -12.12
N PRO A 34 -3.01 -10.07 -13.16
CA PRO A 34 -3.17 -11.50 -12.96
C PRO A 34 -1.83 -12.13 -12.55
N PRO A 35 -1.84 -13.30 -11.90
CA PRO A 35 -0.61 -14.02 -11.57
C PRO A 35 0.21 -14.33 -12.83
N ASN A 36 1.47 -13.87 -12.87
CA ASN A 36 2.44 -14.19 -13.91
C ASN A 36 3.88 -14.14 -13.34
N ASP A 37 4.89 -14.33 -14.19
CA ASP A 37 6.31 -14.31 -13.78
C ASP A 37 6.76 -12.95 -13.21
N GLU A 38 6.13 -11.83 -13.60
CA GLU A 38 6.47 -10.49 -13.12
C GLU A 38 5.74 -10.10 -11.82
N SER A 39 4.51 -10.59 -11.64
CA SER A 39 3.69 -10.30 -10.47
C SER A 39 3.84 -11.35 -9.38
N CYS A 40 4.23 -12.59 -9.71
CA CYS A 40 4.40 -13.74 -8.81
C CYS A 40 3.06 -14.25 -8.20
N VAL A 41 2.09 -13.36 -7.95
CA VAL A 41 0.73 -13.63 -7.46
C VAL A 41 -0.29 -12.68 -8.10
N ALA A 42 -1.59 -12.88 -7.84
CA ALA A 42 -2.59 -11.88 -8.22
C ALA A 42 -2.34 -10.60 -7.41
N ALA A 43 -2.34 -9.45 -8.08
CA ALA A 43 -1.96 -8.20 -7.45
C ALA A 43 -2.83 -7.03 -7.91
N MET A 44 -2.89 -6.01 -7.08
CA MET A 44 -3.43 -4.71 -7.42
C MET A 44 -2.50 -3.60 -6.96
N ASN A 45 -2.55 -2.47 -7.64
CA ASN A 45 -2.05 -1.22 -7.10
C ASN A 45 -2.95 -0.07 -7.51
N PHE A 46 -2.96 0.97 -6.69
CA PHE A 46 -3.63 2.21 -7.05
C PHE A 46 -2.92 3.40 -6.43
N LYS A 47 -3.10 4.54 -7.09
CA LYS A 47 -2.60 5.83 -6.63
C LYS A 47 -3.79 6.67 -6.17
N ALA A 48 -3.79 6.99 -4.88
CA ALA A 48 -4.80 7.82 -4.25
C ALA A 48 -4.19 9.16 -3.82
N TYR A 49 -4.80 10.25 -4.25
CA TYR A 49 -4.42 11.61 -3.86
C TYR A 49 -5.23 12.05 -2.64
N GLY A 50 -4.66 12.95 -1.85
CA GLY A 50 -5.31 13.35 -0.62
C GLY A 50 -4.54 14.40 0.19
N GLU A 51 -4.99 14.52 1.42
CA GLU A 51 -4.46 15.44 2.42
C GLU A 51 -3.72 14.65 3.51
N PHE A 52 -2.53 15.08 3.87
CA PHE A 52 -1.78 14.53 4.99
C PHE A 52 -1.87 15.48 6.18
N ASN A 53 -2.53 15.03 7.25
CA ASN A 53 -2.86 15.83 8.44
C ASN A 53 -3.57 17.17 8.12
N GLY A 54 -4.45 17.16 7.11
CA GLY A 54 -5.18 18.33 6.62
C GLY A 54 -4.41 19.19 5.61
N GLU A 55 -3.15 18.86 5.31
CA GLU A 55 -2.37 19.56 4.29
C GLU A 55 -2.52 18.85 2.93
N PRO A 56 -3.00 19.54 1.87
CA PRO A 56 -3.10 18.95 0.54
C PRO A 56 -1.74 18.75 -0.12
N GLY A 57 -1.72 18.04 -1.24
CA GLY A 57 -0.50 17.86 -2.04
C GLY A 57 0.24 16.57 -1.75
N TYR A 58 -0.45 15.55 -1.24
CA TYR A 58 0.09 14.24 -0.98
C TYR A 58 -0.61 13.17 -1.81
N TYR A 59 0.07 12.04 -1.98
CA TYR A 59 -0.55 10.83 -2.49
C TYR A 59 0.03 9.62 -1.80
N ILE A 60 -0.74 8.54 -1.84
CA ILE A 60 -0.28 7.22 -1.45
C ILE A 60 -0.25 6.29 -2.66
N TRP A 61 0.72 5.40 -2.65
CA TRP A 61 0.66 4.15 -3.42
C TRP A 61 0.21 3.05 -2.49
N PHE A 62 -0.94 2.48 -2.78
CA PHE A 62 -1.39 1.24 -2.15
C PHE A 62 -1.09 0.08 -3.09
N ARG A 63 -0.41 -0.94 -2.59
CA ARG A 63 -0.06 -2.15 -3.34
C ARG A 63 -0.50 -3.34 -2.52
N ALA A 64 -1.24 -4.26 -3.13
CA ALA A 64 -1.74 -5.44 -2.44
C ALA A 64 -1.79 -6.65 -3.36
N GLY A 65 -1.84 -7.83 -2.77
CA GLY A 65 -1.87 -9.04 -3.55
C GLY A 65 -2.14 -10.26 -2.71
N ASP A 66 -2.74 -11.17 -3.43
CA ASP A 66 -3.47 -12.32 -2.96
C ASP A 66 -2.58 -13.53 -3.21
N ALA A 67 -1.98 -14.04 -2.14
CA ALA A 67 -1.07 -15.18 -2.17
C ALA A 67 -1.82 -16.52 -2.08
N ASP A 68 -3.13 -16.53 -2.39
CA ASP A 68 -4.02 -17.69 -2.34
C ASP A 68 -4.05 -18.32 -0.95
N SER A 69 -4.32 -17.49 0.07
CA SER A 69 -4.53 -17.92 1.46
C SER A 69 -5.46 -19.13 1.53
N PRO A 70 -5.09 -20.25 2.20
CA PRO A 70 -4.03 -20.35 3.22
C PRO A 70 -2.65 -20.80 2.70
N LYS A 71 -2.42 -20.88 1.38
CA LYS A 71 -1.14 -21.39 0.84
C LYS A 71 0.01 -20.40 1.01
N GLY A 72 -0.30 -19.10 1.04
CA GLY A 72 0.61 -18.01 1.34
C GLY A 72 -0.07 -16.93 2.18
N LEU A 73 0.71 -15.97 2.67
CA LEU A 73 0.20 -14.80 3.36
C LEU A 73 -0.03 -13.67 2.36
N ASP A 74 -1.19 -13.03 2.44
CA ASP A 74 -1.46 -11.84 1.64
C ASP A 74 -0.59 -10.68 2.10
N THR A 75 -0.31 -9.78 1.16
CA THR A 75 0.67 -8.74 1.40
C THR A 75 0.14 -7.38 1.00
N VAL A 76 0.51 -6.36 1.76
CA VAL A 76 0.21 -4.95 1.48
C VAL A 76 1.51 -4.16 1.52
N ARG A 77 1.58 -3.04 0.79
CA ARG A 77 2.60 -2.01 0.99
C ARG A 77 1.98 -0.66 0.75
N ILE A 78 2.24 0.26 1.67
CA ILE A 78 1.76 1.64 1.59
C ILE A 78 2.97 2.55 1.52
N GLU A 79 3.01 3.39 0.48
CA GLU A 79 4.03 4.42 0.34
C GLU A 79 3.33 5.78 0.34
N LEU A 80 3.69 6.68 1.26
CA LEU A 80 3.22 8.07 1.27
C LEU A 80 4.25 8.98 0.60
N TRP A 81 3.79 9.89 -0.24
CA TRP A 81 4.62 10.81 -1.00
C TRP A 81 4.06 12.23 -0.98
N GLN A 82 4.96 13.20 -1.03
CA GLN A 82 4.62 14.60 -1.27
C GLN A 82 4.77 14.92 -2.77
N ILE A 83 3.76 15.55 -3.37
CA ILE A 83 3.78 15.92 -4.80
C ILE A 83 4.92 16.93 -5.06
N GLY A 84 5.78 16.62 -6.04
CA GLY A 84 6.96 17.44 -6.35
C GLY A 84 8.10 17.32 -5.31
N GLY A 85 7.86 16.61 -4.21
CA GLY A 85 8.85 16.26 -3.19
C GLY A 85 9.32 14.82 -3.31
N GLY A 86 9.61 14.22 -2.16
CA GLY A 86 10.09 12.84 -2.04
C GLY A 86 9.09 11.91 -1.35
N LYS A 87 9.54 10.66 -1.15
CA LYS A 87 8.84 9.68 -0.34
C LYS A 87 8.90 10.11 1.14
N VAL A 88 7.74 10.15 1.79
CA VAL A 88 7.58 10.55 3.20
C VAL A 88 7.57 9.31 4.09
N TYR A 89 6.90 8.25 3.64
CA TYR A 89 6.80 7.00 4.38
C TYR A 89 6.75 5.81 3.42
N ASP A 90 7.25 4.68 3.89
CA ASP A 90 7.18 3.38 3.25
C ASP A 90 6.99 2.35 4.35
N THR A 91 6.03 1.44 4.22
CA THR A 91 5.92 0.35 5.20
C THR A 91 7.15 -0.58 5.16
N SER A 92 7.94 -0.59 4.08
CA SER A 92 9.12 -1.44 3.92
C SER A 92 10.36 -0.96 4.70
N ASP A 93 11.01 -1.89 5.39
CA ASP A 93 12.29 -1.71 6.12
C ASP A 93 13.44 -1.17 5.27
N LYS A 94 13.44 -1.43 3.96
CA LYS A 94 14.42 -0.87 3.00
C LYS A 94 14.48 0.65 3.03
N TYR A 95 13.39 1.30 3.41
CA TYR A 95 13.29 2.75 3.54
C TYR A 95 12.99 3.20 4.98
N GLY A 96 13.35 2.36 5.97
CA GLY A 96 13.12 2.66 7.39
C GLY A 96 11.69 2.40 7.86
N GLY A 97 10.92 1.60 7.12
CA GLY A 97 9.59 1.14 7.50
C GLY A 97 9.59 -0.04 8.47
N ASP A 98 8.39 -0.43 8.87
CA ASP A 98 8.13 -1.35 9.99
C ASP A 98 8.27 -2.83 9.66
N PHE A 99 8.29 -3.17 8.38
CA PHE A 99 8.17 -4.56 7.95
C PHE A 99 9.25 -4.92 6.94
N LYS A 100 9.77 -6.14 7.07
CA LYS A 100 10.83 -6.62 6.21
C LYS A 100 10.42 -6.63 4.74
N SER A 101 11.30 -6.17 3.87
CA SER A 101 11.16 -6.28 2.41
C SER A 101 11.37 -7.73 2.01
N GLU A 102 10.30 -8.39 1.57
CA GLU A 102 10.37 -9.82 1.24
C GLU A 102 10.58 -10.13 -0.25
N SER A 103 10.45 -9.15 -1.16
CA SER A 103 10.69 -9.42 -2.60
C SER A 103 10.91 -8.18 -3.49
N THR A 104 11.12 -8.43 -4.78
CA THR A 104 11.21 -7.46 -5.89
C THR A 104 10.03 -7.54 -6.88
N CYS A 105 9.17 -8.57 -6.86
CA CYS A 105 8.02 -8.64 -7.77
C CYS A 105 6.93 -7.62 -7.37
N VAL A 106 6.11 -7.15 -8.32
CA VAL A 106 4.99 -6.23 -8.03
C VAL A 106 4.00 -6.84 -7.03
N GLY A 107 3.80 -8.16 -7.08
CA GLY A 107 2.94 -8.93 -6.18
C GLY A 107 3.53 -9.28 -4.82
N THR A 108 4.84 -9.06 -4.58
CA THR A 108 5.52 -9.59 -3.39
C THR A 108 6.53 -8.60 -2.77
N ALA A 109 6.80 -7.45 -3.39
CA ALA A 109 7.66 -6.39 -2.86
C ALA A 109 7.02 -5.64 -1.67
N ARG A 110 6.72 -6.35 -0.58
CA ARG A 110 5.68 -5.96 0.38
C ARG A 110 5.96 -6.35 1.82
N THR A 111 5.07 -5.86 2.66
CA THR A 111 5.02 -6.00 4.11
C THR A 111 3.86 -6.94 4.44
N GLY A 112 4.14 -8.09 5.06
CA GLY A 112 3.11 -9.10 5.37
C GLY A 112 1.98 -8.49 6.19
N LEU A 113 0.73 -8.76 5.80
CA LEU A 113 -0.41 -8.42 6.65
C LEU A 113 -0.40 -9.32 7.88
N ASP A 114 -0.09 -8.76 9.05
CA ASP A 114 -0.20 -9.49 10.31
C ASP A 114 -1.69 -9.63 10.68
N ASN A 115 -2.28 -10.76 10.30
CA ASN A 115 -3.69 -11.12 10.44
C ASN A 115 -4.64 -10.32 9.52
N GLY A 116 -4.97 -10.93 8.38
CA GLY A 116 -5.94 -10.43 7.40
C GLY A 116 -5.90 -11.29 6.14
N ASN A 117 -6.89 -11.14 5.26
CA ASN A 117 -6.90 -11.79 3.95
C ASN A 117 -7.41 -10.79 2.90
N ILE A 118 -6.72 -10.70 1.77
CA ILE A 118 -7.14 -9.94 0.59
C ILE A 118 -7.34 -10.94 -0.54
N LYS A 119 -8.57 -11.00 -1.07
CA LYS A 119 -8.91 -11.79 -2.24
C LYS A 119 -9.07 -10.91 -3.48
N ILE A 120 -8.40 -11.25 -4.58
CA ILE A 120 -8.48 -10.55 -5.87
C ILE A 120 -8.98 -11.54 -6.92
N ASP A 121 -10.29 -11.53 -7.15
CA ASP A 121 -10.94 -12.37 -8.15
C ASP A 121 -11.02 -11.66 -9.52
N PHE A 122 -10.64 -12.38 -10.58
CA PHE A 122 -10.88 -11.96 -11.96
C PHE A 122 -12.14 -12.67 -12.46
N CYS A 123 -13.21 -11.92 -12.74
CA CYS A 123 -14.37 -12.50 -13.41
C CYS A 123 -14.00 -12.86 -14.86
N PRO A 124 -14.40 -14.05 -15.35
CA PRO A 124 -14.17 -14.47 -16.73
C PRO A 124 -14.92 -13.61 -17.75
#